data_AF-A0A227GS82-F1
#
_entry.id   AF-A0A227GS82-F1
#
_cell.length_a   1.000
_cell.length_b   1.000
_cell.length_c   1.000
_cell.angle_alpha   90.00
_cell.angle_beta   90.00
_cell.angle_gamma   90.00
#
_symmetry.space_group_name_H-M   'P 1'
#
loop_
_entity.id
_entity.type
_entity.pdbx_description
1 polymer ?
#
loop_
_entity_poly.entity_id
_entity_poly.type
_entity_poly.pdbx_seq_one_letter_code
_entity_poly.pdbx_strand_id
1 'polypeptide(L)' 'AVAIIRNGGVVVYPTDSGYALGCQLENKQALERICQIRRLDDKHNFTLLCRDLSEISLYARVDNGAFRLLKNN' A
#
# COMPACT_ATOMS: atom_id res chain seq x y z
N ALA A 1 -3.43 16.65 -1.00
CA ALA A 1 -3.55 15.21 -0.70
C ALA A 1 -2.62 14.77 0.45
N VAL A 2 -1.30 14.98 0.38
CA VAL A 2 -0.33 14.48 1.39
C VAL A 2 -0.66 14.88 2.83
N ALA A 3 -1.05 16.14 3.07
CA ALA A 3 -1.45 16.61 4.41
C ALA A 3 -2.66 15.84 4.97
N ILE A 4 -3.63 15.46 4.12
CA ILE A 4 -4.80 14.67 4.52
C ILE A 4 -4.34 13.28 4.99
N ILE A 5 -3.44 12.63 4.24
CA ILE A 5 -2.90 11.31 4.60
C ILE A 5 -2.17 11.39 5.95
N ARG A 6 -1.30 12.40 6.13
CA ARG A 6 -0.55 12.61 7.39
C ARG A 6 -1.45 12.92 8.58
N ASN A 7 -2.62 13.50 8.33
CA ASN A 7 -3.63 13.77 9.36
C ASN A 7 -4.59 12.58 9.55
N GLY A 8 -4.26 11.39 9.02
CA GLY A 8 -5.05 10.17 9.19
C GLY A 8 -6.25 10.01 8.25
N GLY A 9 -6.33 10.80 7.20
CA GLY A 9 -7.36 10.67 6.18
C GLY A 9 -7.12 9.51 5.21
N VAL A 10 -8.21 9.02 4.64
CA VAL A 10 -8.21 8.08 3.51
C VAL A 10 -8.40 8.86 2.22
N VAL A 11 -7.58 8.57 1.22
CA VAL A 11 -7.65 9.20 -0.11
C VAL A 11 -7.90 8.17 -1.20
N VAL A 12 -8.53 8.62 -2.29
CA VAL A 12 -8.60 7.89 -3.55
C VAL A 12 -7.61 8.53 -4.52
N TYR A 13 -6.79 7.74 -5.18
CA TYR A 13 -5.80 8.22 -6.15
C TYR A 13 -5.71 7.28 -7.36
N PRO A 14 -5.40 7.81 -8.55
CA PRO A 14 -5.23 6.97 -9.74
C PRO A 14 -3.88 6.25 -9.70
N THR A 15 -3.87 5.03 -10.22
CA THR A 15 -2.70 4.23 -10.59
C THR A 15 -2.83 3.84 -12.06
N ASP A 16 -1.80 3.23 -12.62
CA ASP A 16 -1.82 2.63 -13.96
C ASP A 16 -2.91 1.54 -14.11
N SER A 17 -3.27 0.88 -13.00
CA SER A 17 -4.24 -0.21 -12.94
C SER A 17 -5.64 0.22 -12.45
N GLY A 18 -5.95 1.52 -12.44
CA GLY A 18 -7.23 2.08 -11.98
C GLY A 18 -7.11 2.88 -10.69
N TYR A 19 -8.20 3.03 -9.94
CA TYR A 19 -8.18 3.81 -8.70
C TYR A 19 -7.89 2.96 -7.47
N ALA A 20 -7.08 3.49 -6.57
CA ALA A 20 -6.75 2.88 -5.29
C ALA A 20 -7.19 3.74 -4.11
N LEU A 21 -7.51 3.07 -2.99
CA LEU A 21 -7.68 3.69 -1.67
C LEU A 21 -6.37 3.61 -0.92
N GLY A 22 -5.96 4.71 -0.29
CA GLY A 22 -4.72 4.76 0.50
C GLY A 22 -4.86 5.58 1.77
N CYS A 23 -4.07 5.20 2.76
CA CYS A 23 -3.88 5.91 4.02
C CYS A 23 -2.44 5.75 4.50
N GLN A 24 -2.11 6.39 5.63
CA GLN A 24 -0.82 6.19 6.28
C GLN A 24 -0.73 4.78 6.88
N LEU A 25 0.44 4.13 6.75
CA LEU A 25 0.67 2.74 7.16
C LEU A 25 0.35 2.49 8.65
N GLU A 26 0.76 3.39 9.53
CA GLU A 26 0.61 3.23 10.98
C GLU A 26 -0.74 3.73 11.52
N ASN A 27 -1.69 4.07 10.64
CA ASN A 27 -3.00 4.57 11.05
C ASN A 27 -4.06 3.47 11.01
N LYS A 28 -4.28 2.84 12.18
CA LYS A 28 -5.27 1.76 12.34
C LYS A 28 -6.70 2.20 11.98
N GLN A 29 -7.12 3.40 12.39
CA GLN A 29 -8.47 3.90 12.11
C GLN A 29 -8.71 4.09 10.61
N ALA A 30 -7.71 4.60 9.89
CA ALA A 30 -7.80 4.78 8.46
C ALA A 30 -7.82 3.43 7.72
N LEU A 31 -7.06 2.44 8.19
CA LEU A 31 -7.09 1.08 7.66
C LEU A 31 -8.46 0.43 7.86
N GLU A 32 -9.05 0.50 9.06
CA GLU A 32 -10.39 0.00 9.36
C GLU A 32 -11.45 0.60 8.42
N ARG A 33 -11.35 1.90 8.12
CA ARG A 33 -12.21 2.57 7.15
C ARG A 33 -12.03 2.00 5.74
N ILE A 34 -10.80 1.70 5.31
CA ILE A 34 -10.56 1.04 4.01
C ILE A 34 -11.18 -0.35 3.99
N CYS A 35 -11.03 -1.15 5.06
CA CYS A 35 -11.64 -2.48 5.17
C CYS A 35 -13.16 -2.41 5.03
N GLN A 36 -13.80 -1.44 5.67
CA GLN A 36 -15.25 -1.22 5.56
C GLN A 36 -15.68 -0.84 4.14
N ILE A 37 -14.98 0.11 3.51
CA ILE A 37 -15.31 0.56 2.14
C ILE A 37 -15.13 -0.59 1.13
N ARG A 38 -14.03 -1.34 1.24
CA ARG A 38 -13.68 -2.42 0.30
C ARG A 38 -14.31 -3.77 0.67
N ARG A 39 -14.98 -3.87 1.82
CA ARG A 39 -15.57 -5.12 2.36
C ARG A 39 -14.57 -6.27 2.42
N LEU A 40 -13.39 -5.99 2.97
CA LEU A 40 -12.30 -6.96 3.09
C LEU A 40 -12.41 -7.79 4.36
N ASP A 41 -12.03 -9.05 4.28
CA ASP A 41 -11.85 -9.92 5.43
C ASP A 41 -10.42 -9.81 6.01
N ASP A 42 -10.19 -10.53 7.11
CA ASP A 42 -8.91 -10.59 7.82
C ASP A 42 -7.82 -11.41 7.09
N LYS A 43 -8.21 -12.17 6.06
CA LYS A 43 -7.30 -13.00 5.25
C LYS A 43 -6.79 -12.26 4.01
N HIS A 44 -7.40 -11.13 3.67
CA HIS A 44 -7.04 -10.37 2.49
C HIS A 44 -5.69 -9.65 2.68
N ASN A 45 -4.75 -9.89 1.75
CA ASN A 45 -3.47 -9.18 1.74
C ASN A 45 -3.65 -7.70 1.38
N PHE A 46 -3.04 -6.81 2.14
CA PHE A 46 -2.99 -5.39 1.80
C PHE A 46 -1.82 -5.09 0.86
N THR A 47 -1.91 -3.96 0.17
CA THR A 47 -0.86 -3.45 -0.71
C THR A 47 -0.10 -2.35 0.01
N LEU A 48 1.21 -2.51 0.13
CA LEU A 48 2.10 -1.42 0.52
C LEU A 48 2.64 -0.74 -0.74
N LEU A 49 2.24 0.51 -0.96
CA LEU A 49 2.75 1.31 -2.07
C LEU A 49 4.17 1.79 -1.72
N CYS A 50 5.16 1.28 -2.45
CA CYS A 50 6.56 1.67 -2.32
C CYS A 50 6.97 2.51 -3.54
N ARG A 51 7.89 3.44 -3.34
CA ARG A 51 8.48 4.31 -4.37
C ARG A 51 9.37 3.53 -5.33
N ASP A 52 10.13 2.59 -4.82
CA ASP A 52 11.12 1.82 -5.58
C ASP A 52 11.48 0.49 -4.87
N LEU A 53 12.31 -0.32 -5.53
CA LEU A 53 12.76 -1.62 -5.01
C LEU A 53 13.65 -1.49 -3.76
N SER A 54 14.30 -0.34 -3.56
CA SER A 54 15.10 -0.12 -2.35
C SER A 54 14.18 0.04 -1.13
N GLU A 55 13.06 0.74 -1.26
CA GLU A 55 12.08 0.89 -0.18
C GLU A 55 11.40 -0.44 0.18
N ILE A 56 11.10 -1.31 -0.79
CA ILE A 56 10.50 -2.63 -0.52
C ILE A 56 11.36 -3.45 0.45
N SER A 57 12.68 -3.34 0.34
CA SER A 57 13.63 -4.09 1.19
C SER A 57 13.57 -3.69 2.67
N LEU A 58 12.96 -2.54 3.00
CA LEU A 58 12.72 -2.12 4.39
C LEU A 58 11.51 -2.84 5.02
N TYR A 59 10.56 -3.28 4.20
CA TYR A 59 9.28 -3.83 4.65
C TYR A 59 9.13 -5.32 4.38
N ALA A 60 9.90 -5.89 3.45
CA ALA A 60 9.83 -7.29 3.07
C ALA A 60 11.23 -7.90 2.90
N ARG A 61 11.34 -9.19 3.20
CA ARG A 61 12.52 -9.98 2.83
C ARG A 61 12.39 -10.35 1.36
N VAL A 62 13.27 -9.80 0.54
CA VAL A 62 13.31 -10.07 -0.91
C VAL A 62 14.54 -10.92 -1.20
N ASP A 63 14.33 -12.15 -1.67
CA ASP A 63 15.42 -13.02 -2.09
C ASP A 63 15.92 -12.66 -3.50
N ASN A 64 17.04 -13.27 -3.91
CA ASN A 64 17.66 -13.03 -5.21
C ASN A 64 16.78 -13.45 -6.40
N GLY A 65 15.83 -14.37 -6.21
CA GLY A 65 14.89 -14.78 -7.26
C GLY A 65 13.86 -13.69 -7.50
N ALA A 66 13.17 -13.28 -6.44
CA ALA A 66 12.17 -12.22 -6.44
C ALA A 66 12.76 -10.88 -6.92
N PHE A 67 13.95 -10.51 -6.44
CA PHE A 67 14.60 -9.26 -6.87
C PHE A 67 14.85 -9.21 -8.38
N ARG A 68 15.33 -10.32 -8.97
CA ARG A 68 15.58 -10.40 -10.42
C ARG A 68 14.30 -10.33 -11.24
N LEU A 69 13.21 -10.92 -10.75
CA LEU A 69 11.90 -10.82 -11.39
C LEU A 69 11.38 -9.38 -11.36
N LEU A 70 11.47 -8.71 -10.21
CA LEU A 70 11.00 -7.34 -10.04
C LEU A 70 11.80 -6.30 -10.83
N LYS A 71 13.12 -6.48 -10.97
CA LYS A 71 13.99 -5.53 -11.69
C LYS A 71 13.77 -5.52 -13.21
N ASN A 72 13.33 -6.64 -13.77
CA ASN A 72 13.25 -6.84 -15.23
C ASN A 72 11.85 -6.58 -15.80
N ASN A 73 10.92 -6.04 -15.00
CA ASN A 73 9.62 -5.55 -15.41
C ASN A 73 9.53 -4.06 -15.09
#